data_AF-A0A1T4KCT2-F1
#
_entry.id   AF-A0A1T4KCT2-F1
#
_cell.length_a   1.000
_cell.length_b   1.000
_cell.length_c   1.000
_cell.angle_alpha   90.00
_cell.angle_beta   90.00
_cell.angle_gamma   90.00
#
_symmetry.space_group_name_H-M   'P 1'
#
loop_
_entity.id
_entity.type
_entity.pdbx_description
1 polymer ?
#
loop_
_entity_poly.entity_id
_entity_poly.type
_entity_poly.pdbx_seq_one_letter_code
_entity_poly.pdbx_strand_id
1 'polypeptide(L)'
;MAEQKSGPVDAAGIPAPDEARGSAAPSVPLPGTAPLSPRLLAGEIACVLALSLGAAAVSATISFVGSLTAPAALSQQTASLVGSQAAADRPWLDLSRQLYSLAFSMAPVALVVYLLHRTRESARPIGFDLRRPGFDLAAGAGLAALIGLGGLAVYLVSWRLGLTVTVEPSALNGHWWQTPVLVLQAVKNGVLEEVIVVGYLMLRLGQLGWSPLRAALAGSVLRAFYHLYQGLGMFLGNLVMGLVFCWVFRRWGRVMPLVVAHSLIDIVAFIGSVYLIGNVSWLPGG
;
A
#
# COMPACT_ATOMS: atom_id res chain seq x y z
N MET A 1 36.77 11.54 83.12
CA MET A 1 37.87 10.84 82.42
C MET A 1 37.27 10.26 81.16
N ALA A 2 37.21 11.07 80.10
CA ALA A 2 36.51 10.76 78.85
C ALA A 2 37.53 10.81 77.71
N GLU A 3 37.68 9.68 77.03
CA GLU A 3 38.61 9.48 75.93
C GLU A 3 37.82 9.63 74.62
N GLN A 4 37.97 10.77 73.96
CA GLN A 4 37.35 11.05 72.65
C GLN A 4 38.39 10.75 71.56
N LYS A 5 38.20 9.62 70.87
CA LYS A 5 39.01 9.23 69.71
C LYS A 5 38.77 10.19 68.56
N SER A 6 39.82 10.89 68.16
CA SER A 6 39.91 11.69 66.93
C SER A 6 40.00 10.78 65.71
N GLY A 7 39.06 10.95 64.76
CA GLY A 7 39.16 10.36 63.42
C GLY A 7 40.19 11.10 62.56
N PRO A 8 40.72 10.48 61.49
CA PRO A 8 41.75 11.10 60.67
C PRO A 8 41.15 12.26 59.86
N VAL A 9 41.83 13.40 59.91
CA VAL A 9 41.54 14.62 59.13
C VAL A 9 42.44 14.59 57.90
N ASP A 10 41.86 14.70 56.72
CA ASP A 10 42.60 14.79 55.46
C ASP A 10 43.08 16.24 55.19
N ALA A 11 44.23 16.37 54.52
CA ALA A 11 45.09 17.56 54.53
C ALA A 11 44.58 18.82 53.77
N ALA A 12 43.28 19.02 53.62
CA ALA A 12 42.72 20.17 52.88
C ALA A 12 41.63 20.96 53.62
N GLY A 13 41.15 20.54 54.80
CA GLY A 13 40.18 21.33 55.58
C GLY A 13 38.87 21.64 54.85
N ILE A 14 38.52 20.88 53.80
CA ILE A 14 37.24 20.98 53.10
C ILE A 14 36.28 19.99 53.77
N PRO A 15 35.15 20.45 54.34
CA PRO A 15 34.13 19.53 54.84
C PRO A 15 33.65 18.64 53.69
N ALA A 16 33.62 17.32 53.90
CA ALA A 16 33.07 16.38 52.93
C ALA A 16 31.66 16.87 52.53
N PRO A 17 31.32 16.87 51.23
CA PRO A 17 29.98 17.25 50.80
C PRO A 17 29.00 16.32 51.51
N ASP A 18 28.18 16.93 52.37
CA ASP A 18 27.05 16.31 53.02
C ASP A 18 26.30 15.51 51.95
N GLU A 19 26.10 14.22 52.17
CA GLU A 19 25.23 13.37 51.36
C GLU A 19 23.81 13.88 51.56
N ALA A 20 23.50 15.04 50.99
CA ALA A 20 22.18 15.46 50.63
C ALA A 20 21.72 14.42 49.60
N ARG A 21 21.18 13.31 50.11
CA ARG A 21 20.30 12.40 49.41
C ARG A 21 19.18 13.29 48.87
N GLY A 22 19.40 13.81 47.66
CA GLY A 22 18.36 14.38 46.86
C GLY A 22 17.27 13.33 46.83
N SER A 23 16.17 13.62 47.52
CA SER A 23 14.94 12.88 47.39
C SER A 23 14.62 12.92 45.90
N ALA A 24 15.03 11.88 45.18
CA ALA A 24 14.67 11.69 43.80
C ALA A 24 13.15 11.72 43.80
N ALA A 25 12.57 12.78 43.23
CA ALA A 25 11.15 12.90 43.06
C ALA A 25 10.64 11.54 42.54
N PRO A 26 9.58 10.96 43.12
CA PRO A 26 9.11 9.64 42.72
C PRO A 26 8.95 9.66 41.21
N SER A 27 9.76 8.84 40.52
CA SER A 27 9.69 8.70 39.08
C SER A 27 8.29 8.21 38.78
N VAL A 28 7.39 9.11 38.37
CA VAL A 28 6.03 8.75 37.98
C VAL A 28 6.21 7.74 36.84
N PRO A 29 5.86 6.46 37.03
CA PRO A 29 5.99 5.48 35.98
C PRO A 29 5.17 6.03 34.82
N LEU A 30 5.82 6.26 33.67
CA LEU A 30 5.09 6.60 32.45
C LEU A 30 4.01 5.52 32.30
N PRO A 31 2.72 5.90 32.13
CA PRO A 31 1.67 4.91 31.97
C PRO A 31 2.11 3.93 30.88
N GLY A 32 2.12 2.64 31.21
CA GLY A 32 2.32 1.60 30.21
C GLY A 32 1.38 1.86 29.03
N THR A 33 1.82 1.60 27.80
CA THR A 33 1.03 1.84 26.58
C THR A 33 -0.36 1.26 26.77
N ALA A 34 -1.37 2.11 26.98
CA ALA A 34 -2.74 1.68 27.15
C ALA A 34 -3.17 0.89 25.90
N PRO A 35 -3.91 -0.22 26.04
CA PRO A 35 -4.42 -0.96 24.90
C PRO A 35 -5.24 -0.01 24.02
N LEU A 36 -5.08 -0.11 22.70
CA LEU A 36 -5.77 0.75 21.74
C LEU A 36 -7.28 0.53 21.89
N SER A 37 -8.02 1.59 22.24
CA SER A 37 -9.47 1.50 22.30
C SER A 37 -10.06 1.28 20.90
N PRO A 38 -11.21 0.61 20.76
CA PRO A 38 -11.86 0.43 19.46
C PRO A 38 -12.12 1.75 18.71
N ARG A 39 -12.40 2.83 19.44
CA ARG A 39 -12.58 4.17 18.84
C ARG A 39 -11.29 4.72 18.24
N LEU A 40 -10.16 4.51 18.92
CA LEU A 40 -8.85 4.96 18.43
C LEU A 40 -8.44 4.16 17.19
N LEU A 41 -8.67 2.84 17.18
CA LEU A 41 -8.44 1.98 16.01
C LEU A 41 -9.31 2.38 14.80
N ALA A 42 -10.59 2.63 15.02
CA ALA A 42 -11.48 3.09 13.95
C ALA A 42 -11.03 4.46 13.40
N GLY A 43 -10.61 5.39 14.26
CA GLY A 43 -10.03 6.66 13.86
C GLY A 43 -8.73 6.51 13.08
N GLU A 44 -7.84 5.61 13.51
CA GLU A 44 -6.59 5.29 12.82
C GLU A 44 -6.86 4.78 11.40
N ILE A 45 -7.75 3.78 11.26
CA ILE A 45 -8.16 3.25 9.95
C ILE A 45 -8.73 4.37 9.08
N ALA A 46 -9.65 5.18 9.62
CA ALA A 46 -10.27 6.26 8.87
C ALA A 46 -9.24 7.28 8.36
N CYS A 47 -8.28 7.69 9.20
CA CYS A 47 -7.20 8.59 8.79
C CYS A 47 -6.30 7.96 7.73
N VAL A 48 -5.88 6.71 7.91
CA VAL A 48 -5.04 6.00 6.93
C VAL A 48 -5.76 5.92 5.57
N LEU A 49 -7.02 5.51 5.55
CA LEU A 49 -7.79 5.39 4.31
C LEU A 49 -8.06 6.75 3.67
N ALA A 50 -8.39 7.78 4.45
CA ALA A 50 -8.61 9.14 3.95
C ALA A 50 -7.35 9.76 3.33
N LEU A 51 -6.16 9.40 3.81
CA LEU A 51 -4.89 9.86 3.24
C LEU A 51 -4.37 8.96 2.09
N SER A 52 -5.09 7.89 1.75
CA SER A 52 -4.61 6.89 0.78
C SER A 52 -5.74 6.30 -0.08
N LEU A 53 -5.94 4.99 -0.03
CA LEU A 53 -6.79 4.22 -0.95
C LEU A 53 -8.29 4.50 -0.74
N GLY A 54 -8.70 5.02 0.42
CA GLY A 54 -10.06 5.51 0.63
C GLY A 54 -10.33 6.79 -0.16
N ALA A 55 -9.40 7.75 -0.18
CA ALA A 55 -9.50 8.92 -1.05
C ALA A 55 -9.44 8.53 -2.54
N ALA A 56 -8.58 7.56 -2.89
CA ALA A 56 -8.52 7.02 -4.25
C ALA A 56 -9.86 6.38 -4.66
N ALA A 57 -10.52 5.63 -3.77
CA ALA A 57 -11.85 5.05 -4.02
C ALA A 57 -12.93 6.11 -4.28
N VAL A 58 -12.93 7.20 -3.51
CA VAL A 58 -13.85 8.33 -3.73
C VAL A 58 -13.56 8.99 -5.08
N SER A 59 -12.30 9.29 -5.36
CA SER A 59 -11.88 9.89 -6.63
C SER A 59 -12.26 9.01 -7.82
N ALA A 60 -12.00 7.70 -7.75
CA ALA A 60 -12.30 6.74 -8.81
C ALA A 60 -13.82 6.64 -9.06
N THR A 61 -14.62 6.70 -8.00
CA THR A 61 -16.09 6.71 -8.11
C THR A 61 -16.58 7.97 -8.81
N ILE A 62 -16.06 9.14 -8.43
CA ILE A 62 -16.41 10.41 -9.07
C ILE A 62 -16.04 10.38 -10.56
N SER A 63 -14.83 9.93 -10.88
CA SER A 63 -14.36 9.78 -12.26
C SER A 63 -15.27 8.85 -13.08
N PHE A 64 -15.64 7.69 -12.52
CA PHE A 64 -16.52 6.74 -13.21
C PHE A 64 -17.93 7.29 -13.44
N VAL A 65 -18.51 7.97 -12.45
CA VAL A 65 -19.82 8.65 -12.62
C VAL A 65 -19.72 9.73 -13.69
N GLY A 66 -18.63 10.51 -13.71
CA GLY A 66 -18.33 11.47 -14.77
C GLY A 66 -18.37 10.81 -16.15
N SER A 67 -17.66 9.69 -16.32
CA SER A 67 -17.66 8.89 -17.56
C SER A 67 -19.05 8.39 -17.95
N LEU A 68 -19.88 7.95 -16.99
CA LEU A 68 -21.25 7.50 -17.25
C LEU A 68 -22.18 8.64 -17.69
N THR A 69 -21.93 9.86 -17.21
CA THR A 69 -22.73 11.05 -17.56
C THR A 69 -22.24 11.80 -18.79
N ALA A 70 -21.10 11.38 -19.36
CA ALA A 70 -20.53 12.02 -20.53
C ALA A 70 -21.34 11.68 -21.81
N PRO A 71 -21.32 12.54 -22.85
CA PRO A 71 -22.04 12.28 -24.10
C PRO A 71 -21.54 11.06 -24.88
N ALA A 72 -20.28 10.68 -24.71
CA ALA A 72 -19.67 9.53 -25.41
C ALA A 72 -19.98 8.22 -24.67
N ALA A 73 -20.22 7.14 -25.42
CA ALA A 73 -20.40 5.82 -24.81
C ALA A 73 -19.13 5.36 -24.07
N LEU A 74 -19.27 4.57 -23.00
CA LEU A 74 -18.13 4.05 -22.22
C LEU A 74 -17.09 3.34 -23.10
N SER A 75 -17.53 2.57 -24.10
CA SER A 75 -16.64 1.85 -25.02
C SER A 75 -15.78 2.76 -25.91
N GLN A 76 -16.16 4.03 -26.04
CA GLN A 76 -15.45 5.05 -26.81
C GLN A 76 -14.54 5.92 -25.93
N GLN A 77 -14.58 5.72 -24.62
CA GLN A 77 -13.74 6.43 -23.66
C GLN A 77 -12.52 5.55 -23.31
N THR A 78 -11.43 6.22 -22.91
CA THR A 78 -10.19 5.55 -22.53
C THR A 78 -9.80 5.91 -21.11
N ALA A 79 -9.17 4.95 -20.43
CA ALA A 79 -8.55 5.17 -19.13
C ALA A 79 -7.06 4.84 -19.24
N SER A 80 -6.23 5.81 -18.89
CA SER A 80 -4.78 5.61 -18.85
C SER A 80 -4.38 4.89 -17.56
N LEU A 81 -3.54 3.86 -17.69
CA LEU A 81 -2.93 3.16 -16.54
C LEU A 81 -1.84 4.04 -15.90
N VAL A 82 -0.91 4.51 -16.72
CA VAL A 82 0.18 5.43 -16.35
C VAL A 82 0.41 6.37 -17.52
N GLY A 83 0.10 7.64 -17.34
CA GLY A 83 0.26 8.68 -18.37
C GLY A 83 1.36 9.69 -18.04
N SER A 84 1.78 10.42 -19.07
CA SER A 84 2.70 11.56 -18.92
C SER A 84 2.08 12.68 -18.09
N GLN A 85 2.88 13.29 -17.21
CA GLN A 85 2.50 14.37 -16.30
C GLN A 85 3.04 15.73 -16.76
N ALA A 86 3.65 15.81 -17.93
CA ALA A 86 4.09 17.05 -18.56
C ALA A 86 3.92 16.98 -20.08
N ALA A 87 4.07 18.11 -20.76
CA ALA A 87 4.11 18.13 -22.21
C ALA A 87 5.31 17.34 -22.75
N ALA A 88 5.17 16.74 -23.94
CA ALA A 88 6.15 15.82 -24.52
C ALA A 88 7.53 16.45 -24.77
N ASP A 89 7.59 17.77 -24.96
CA ASP A 89 8.82 18.57 -25.11
C ASP A 89 9.54 18.84 -23.77
N ARG A 90 8.97 18.40 -22.63
CA ARG A 90 9.48 18.63 -21.27
C ARG A 90 9.78 17.33 -20.52
N PRO A 91 10.63 16.43 -21.07
CA PRO A 91 10.84 15.09 -20.53
C PRO A 91 11.37 15.06 -19.09
N TRP A 92 12.24 16.00 -18.72
CA TRP A 92 12.79 16.08 -17.37
C TRP A 92 11.78 16.55 -16.32
N LEU A 93 10.81 17.38 -16.72
CA LEU A 93 9.71 17.76 -15.84
C LEU A 93 8.77 16.58 -15.62
N ASP A 94 8.46 15.83 -16.68
CA ASP A 94 7.66 14.60 -16.55
C ASP A 94 8.34 13.62 -15.59
N LEU A 95 9.60 13.27 -15.84
CA LEU A 95 10.37 12.37 -14.98
C LEU A 95 10.38 12.85 -13.51
N SER A 96 10.60 14.15 -13.28
CA SER A 96 10.60 14.71 -11.93
C SER A 96 9.25 14.55 -11.22
N ARG A 97 8.14 14.74 -11.96
CA ARG A 97 6.78 14.55 -11.43
C ARG A 97 6.43 13.08 -11.20
N GLN A 98 6.87 12.18 -12.06
CA GLN A 98 6.74 10.73 -11.87
C GLN A 98 7.48 10.29 -10.59
N LEU A 99 8.74 10.69 -10.42
CA LEU A 99 9.53 10.34 -9.24
C LEU A 99 8.99 10.98 -7.95
N TYR A 100 8.51 12.23 -8.03
CA TYR A 100 7.80 12.88 -6.93
C TYR A 100 6.55 12.08 -6.53
N SER A 101 5.70 11.76 -7.50
CA SER A 101 4.47 10.98 -7.27
C SER A 101 4.78 9.61 -6.67
N LEU A 102 5.77 8.90 -7.23
CA LEU A 102 6.28 7.63 -6.73
C LEU A 102 6.69 7.73 -5.26
N ALA A 103 7.57 8.67 -4.92
CA ALA A 103 8.12 8.81 -3.58
C ALA A 103 7.05 9.18 -2.54
N PHE A 104 6.19 10.16 -2.84
CA PHE A 104 5.18 10.62 -1.89
C PHE A 104 3.98 9.68 -1.78
N SER A 105 3.70 8.86 -2.80
CA SER A 105 2.72 7.77 -2.72
C SER A 105 3.11 6.69 -1.70
N MET A 106 4.37 6.61 -1.30
CA MET A 106 4.84 5.69 -0.26
C MET A 106 4.61 6.23 1.16
N ALA A 107 4.26 7.50 1.33
CA ALA A 107 4.04 8.10 2.65
C ALA A 107 2.95 7.38 3.47
N PRO A 108 1.80 6.97 2.91
CA PRO A 108 0.82 6.17 3.64
C PRO A 108 1.33 4.80 4.09
N VAL A 109 2.19 4.15 3.29
CA VAL A 109 2.84 2.89 3.67
C VAL A 109 3.78 3.11 4.86
N ALA A 110 4.60 4.16 4.80
CA ALA A 110 5.48 4.55 5.90
C ALA A 110 4.70 4.88 7.16
N LEU A 111 3.57 5.59 7.03
CA LEU A 111 2.66 5.91 8.13
C LEU A 111 2.11 4.64 8.78
N VAL A 112 1.61 3.69 7.99
CA VAL A 112 1.11 2.40 8.49
C VAL A 112 2.20 1.62 9.22
N VAL A 113 3.40 1.52 8.64
CA VAL A 113 4.54 0.84 9.29
C VAL A 113 4.92 1.52 10.60
N TYR A 114 4.92 2.86 10.63
CA TYR A 114 5.17 3.64 11.84
C TYR A 114 4.10 3.40 12.92
N LEU A 115 2.82 3.41 12.55
CA LEU A 115 1.70 3.17 13.47
C LEU A 115 1.74 1.76 14.07
N LEU A 116 2.04 0.75 13.26
CA LEU A 116 2.26 -0.61 13.74
C LEU A 116 3.41 -0.63 14.77
N HIS A 117 4.57 -0.07 14.41
CA HIS A 117 5.72 -0.04 15.31
C HIS A 117 5.42 0.67 16.64
N ARG A 118 4.65 1.77 16.60
CA ARG A 118 4.21 2.52 17.78
C ARG A 118 3.38 1.66 18.74
N THR A 119 2.64 0.67 18.25
CA THR A 119 1.81 -0.22 19.07
C THR A 119 2.55 -1.50 19.49
N ARG A 120 3.87 -1.53 19.29
CA ARG A 120 4.77 -2.69 19.50
C ARG A 120 4.45 -3.91 18.62
N GLU A 121 3.58 -3.73 17.63
CA GLU A 121 3.33 -4.67 16.56
C GLU A 121 4.32 -4.33 15.44
N SER A 122 5.44 -5.04 15.27
CA SER A 122 6.36 -4.69 14.15
C SER A 122 5.70 -4.81 12.75
N ALA A 123 6.39 -4.60 11.63
CA ALA A 123 5.86 -4.99 10.31
C ALA A 123 5.78 -6.52 10.10
N ARG A 124 6.32 -7.31 11.05
CA ARG A 124 6.36 -8.78 11.00
C ARG A 124 5.01 -9.49 11.08
N PRO A 125 3.99 -9.04 11.85
CA PRO A 125 2.67 -9.66 11.91
C PRO A 125 1.94 -9.66 10.56
N ILE A 126 2.25 -8.70 9.68
CA ILE A 126 1.74 -8.69 8.30
C ILE A 126 2.71 -9.36 7.30
N GLY A 127 3.83 -9.87 7.80
CA GLY A 127 4.88 -10.52 7.01
C GLY A 127 5.49 -9.63 5.93
N PHE A 128 5.53 -8.31 6.16
CA PHE A 128 6.25 -7.35 5.32
C PHE A 128 7.72 -7.33 5.75
N ASP A 129 8.47 -8.36 5.34
CA ASP A 129 9.89 -8.55 5.64
C ASP A 129 10.60 -9.37 4.56
N LEU A 130 11.94 -9.30 4.52
CA LEU A 130 12.76 -9.98 3.51
C LEU A 130 13.26 -11.37 3.95
N ARG A 131 12.53 -12.07 4.84
CA ARG A 131 13.02 -13.33 5.44
C ARG A 131 12.87 -14.56 4.55
N ARG A 132 11.98 -14.51 3.55
CA ARG A 132 11.67 -15.66 2.68
C ARG A 132 11.64 -15.28 1.19
N PRO A 133 12.68 -14.61 0.66
CA PRO A 133 12.62 -14.02 -0.68
C PRO A 133 12.37 -15.06 -1.78
N GLY A 134 12.97 -16.26 -1.70
CA GLY A 134 12.72 -17.32 -2.69
C GLY A 134 11.27 -17.81 -2.72
N PHE A 135 10.65 -17.98 -1.55
CA PHE A 135 9.23 -18.33 -1.45
C PHE A 135 8.35 -17.17 -1.92
N ASP A 136 8.64 -15.96 -1.47
CA ASP A 136 7.85 -14.77 -1.80
C ASP A 136 7.86 -14.51 -3.32
N LEU A 137 9.02 -14.68 -3.98
CA LEU A 137 9.16 -14.59 -5.43
C LEU A 137 8.43 -15.71 -6.18
N ALA A 138 8.64 -16.98 -5.80
CA ALA A 138 8.05 -18.11 -6.51
C ALA A 138 6.52 -18.18 -6.34
N ALA A 139 6.03 -18.01 -5.12
CA ALA A 139 4.60 -17.99 -4.83
C ALA A 139 3.92 -16.77 -5.46
N GLY A 140 4.58 -15.60 -5.41
CA GLY A 140 4.09 -14.39 -6.07
C GLY A 140 4.00 -14.54 -7.59
N ALA A 141 5.01 -15.12 -8.23
CA ALA A 141 4.98 -15.40 -9.67
C ALA A 141 3.86 -16.38 -10.05
N GLY A 142 3.65 -17.45 -9.26
CA GLY A 142 2.55 -18.38 -9.49
C GLY A 142 1.16 -17.73 -9.36
N LEU A 143 0.98 -16.87 -8.35
CA LEU A 143 -0.25 -16.09 -8.19
C LEU A 143 -0.45 -15.07 -9.31
N ALA A 144 0.62 -14.38 -9.74
CA ALA A 144 0.57 -13.45 -10.86
C ALA A 144 0.13 -14.14 -12.14
N ALA A 145 0.66 -15.33 -12.44
CA ALA A 145 0.24 -16.10 -13.61
C ALA A 145 -1.24 -16.49 -13.52
N LEU A 146 -1.70 -16.99 -12.38
CA LEU A 146 -3.09 -17.39 -12.18
C LEU A 146 -4.06 -16.21 -12.35
N ILE A 147 -3.82 -15.11 -11.63
CA ILE A 147 -4.69 -13.94 -11.65
C ILE A 147 -4.55 -13.19 -12.97
N GLY A 148 -3.35 -13.01 -13.50
CA GLY A 148 -3.10 -12.30 -14.75
C GLY A 148 -3.76 -12.97 -15.96
N LEU A 149 -3.66 -14.30 -16.07
CA LEU A 149 -4.34 -15.05 -17.13
C LEU A 149 -5.86 -14.98 -17.00
N GLY A 150 -6.39 -15.12 -15.78
CA GLY A 150 -7.82 -14.97 -15.51
C GLY A 150 -8.32 -13.56 -15.82
N GLY A 151 -7.57 -12.54 -15.43
CA GLY A 151 -7.87 -11.13 -15.66
C GLY A 151 -7.89 -10.79 -17.15
N LEU A 152 -6.92 -11.30 -17.93
CA LEU A 152 -6.92 -11.14 -19.38
C LEU A 152 -8.17 -11.76 -20.02
N ALA A 153 -8.58 -12.96 -19.58
CA ALA A 153 -9.79 -13.61 -20.08
C ALA A 153 -11.05 -12.77 -19.76
N VAL A 154 -11.17 -12.25 -18.54
CA VAL A 154 -12.29 -11.37 -18.14
C VAL A 154 -12.30 -10.09 -18.95
N TYR A 155 -11.15 -9.43 -19.12
CA TYR A 155 -11.03 -8.21 -19.90
C TYR A 155 -11.53 -8.40 -21.34
N LEU A 156 -11.06 -9.46 -22.01
CA LEU A 156 -11.46 -9.76 -23.39
C LEU A 156 -12.97 -10.02 -23.52
N VAL A 157 -13.57 -10.74 -22.56
CA VAL A 157 -15.01 -11.00 -22.55
C VAL A 157 -15.80 -9.72 -22.28
N SER A 158 -15.44 -8.96 -21.24
CA SER A 158 -16.14 -7.71 -20.89
C SER A 158 -16.03 -6.66 -22.00
N TRP A 159 -14.90 -6.59 -22.69
CA TRP A 159 -14.72 -5.70 -23.84
C TRP A 159 -15.61 -6.09 -25.01
N ARG A 160 -15.68 -7.38 -25.36
CA ARG A 160 -16.59 -7.86 -26.42
C ARG A 160 -18.06 -7.59 -26.11
N LEU A 161 -18.42 -7.49 -24.83
CA LEU A 161 -19.77 -7.18 -24.37
C LEU A 161 -20.04 -5.66 -24.20
N GLY A 162 -19.06 -4.79 -24.44
CA GLY A 162 -19.20 -3.34 -24.28
C GLY A 162 -19.32 -2.85 -22.84
N LEU A 163 -18.89 -3.67 -21.86
CA LEU A 163 -19.04 -3.40 -20.42
C LEU A 163 -17.83 -2.71 -19.77
N THR A 164 -16.78 -2.44 -20.55
CA THR A 164 -15.52 -1.85 -20.08
C THR A 164 -15.05 -0.74 -21.00
N VAL A 165 -14.30 0.22 -20.45
CA VAL A 165 -13.56 1.21 -21.24
C VAL A 165 -12.35 0.55 -21.92
N THR A 166 -11.88 1.14 -23.02
CA THR A 166 -10.64 0.68 -23.66
C THR A 166 -9.46 1.16 -22.83
N VAL A 167 -8.58 0.23 -22.46
CA VAL A 167 -7.38 0.56 -21.69
C VAL A 167 -6.35 1.11 -22.66
N GLU A 168 -5.92 2.35 -22.43
CA GLU A 168 -4.86 2.92 -23.23
C GLU A 168 -3.49 2.39 -22.77
N PRO A 169 -2.55 2.17 -23.71
CA PRO A 169 -1.17 1.85 -23.37
C PRO A 169 -0.60 2.84 -22.37
N SER A 170 0.19 2.35 -21.41
CA SER A 170 1.03 3.24 -20.61
C SER A 170 1.94 4.04 -21.54
N ALA A 171 1.87 5.37 -21.52
CA ALA A 171 2.59 6.21 -22.48
C ALA A 171 3.38 7.31 -21.75
N LEU A 172 4.71 7.16 -21.73
CA LEU A 172 5.67 8.15 -21.22
C LEU A 172 6.58 8.63 -22.37
N ASN A 173 5.97 8.80 -23.55
CA ASN A 173 6.59 9.33 -24.77
C ASN A 173 7.86 8.60 -25.25
N GLY A 174 8.05 7.32 -24.89
CA GLY A 174 9.12 6.48 -25.42
C GLY A 174 10.53 6.84 -24.93
N HIS A 175 10.67 7.60 -23.85
CA HIS A 175 11.97 7.92 -23.28
C HIS A 175 12.65 6.67 -22.69
N TRP A 176 14.00 6.66 -22.62
CA TRP A 176 14.76 5.53 -22.08
C TRP A 176 14.37 5.18 -20.62
N TRP A 177 13.89 6.17 -19.86
CA TRP A 177 13.44 6.01 -18.48
C TRP A 177 11.99 5.53 -18.36
N GLN A 178 11.22 5.43 -19.46
CA GLN A 178 9.83 4.95 -19.45
C GLN A 178 9.73 3.59 -18.78
N THR A 179 10.44 2.59 -19.28
CA THR A 179 10.36 1.22 -18.74
C THR A 179 10.80 1.15 -17.27
N PRO A 180 11.95 1.71 -16.85
CA PRO A 180 12.32 1.78 -15.44
C PRO A 180 11.24 2.43 -14.56
N VAL A 181 10.64 3.55 -14.99
CA VAL A 181 9.58 4.22 -14.24
C VAL A 181 8.32 3.35 -14.15
N LEU A 182 7.90 2.69 -15.22
CA LEU A 182 6.74 1.79 -15.20
C LEU A 182 6.94 0.61 -14.23
N VAL A 183 8.15 0.03 -14.19
CA VAL A 183 8.49 -1.01 -13.20
C VAL A 183 8.39 -0.46 -11.77
N LEU A 184 8.93 0.74 -11.52
CA LEU A 184 8.84 1.37 -10.20
C LEU A 184 7.39 1.67 -9.79
N GLN A 185 6.57 2.14 -10.72
CA GLN A 185 5.15 2.41 -10.47
C GLN A 185 4.38 1.12 -10.16
N ALA A 186 4.65 0.02 -10.86
CA ALA A 186 4.05 -1.29 -10.59
C ALA A 186 4.48 -1.85 -9.23
N VAL A 187 5.75 -1.69 -8.86
CA VAL A 187 6.24 -2.07 -7.53
C VAL A 187 5.56 -1.23 -6.45
N LYS A 188 5.49 0.09 -6.65
CA LYS A 188 4.78 1.02 -5.76
C LYS A 188 3.32 0.62 -5.57
N ASN A 189 2.59 0.28 -6.64
CA ASN A 189 1.20 -0.19 -6.53
C ASN A 189 1.09 -1.44 -5.67
N GLY A 190 1.87 -2.48 -5.99
CA GLY A 190 1.87 -3.72 -5.21
C GLY A 190 2.22 -3.51 -3.74
N VAL A 191 3.19 -2.64 -3.43
CA VAL A 191 3.51 -2.34 -2.02
C VAL A 191 2.39 -1.54 -1.36
N LEU A 192 1.93 -0.46 -1.99
CA LEU A 192 0.91 0.43 -1.42
C LEU A 192 -0.38 -0.32 -1.12
N GLU A 193 -0.88 -1.07 -2.09
CA GLU A 193 -2.17 -1.72 -1.98
C GLU A 193 -2.13 -2.94 -1.07
N GLU A 194 -1.14 -3.80 -1.22
CA GLU A 194 -1.12 -5.04 -0.44
C GLU A 194 -0.76 -4.77 1.02
N VAL A 195 0.16 -3.84 1.29
CA VAL A 195 0.50 -3.49 2.69
C VAL A 195 -0.68 -2.81 3.38
N ILE A 196 -1.39 -1.89 2.72
CA ILE A 196 -2.50 -1.17 3.37
C ILE A 196 -3.77 -2.03 3.44
N VAL A 197 -4.21 -2.61 2.32
CA VAL A 197 -5.52 -3.28 2.25
C VAL A 197 -5.46 -4.69 2.84
N VAL A 198 -4.43 -5.46 2.50
CA VAL A 198 -4.37 -6.87 2.90
C VAL A 198 -3.61 -7.04 4.22
N GLY A 199 -2.47 -6.38 4.39
CA GLY A 199 -1.71 -6.43 5.63
C GLY A 199 -2.40 -5.66 6.77
N TYR A 200 -2.39 -4.34 6.67
CA TYR A 200 -2.80 -3.43 7.74
C TYR A 200 -4.30 -3.45 8.01
N LEU A 201 -5.14 -3.28 6.99
CA LEU A 201 -6.58 -3.16 7.21
C LEU A 201 -7.17 -4.47 7.73
N MET A 202 -6.75 -5.64 7.22
CA MET A 202 -7.19 -6.92 7.79
C MET A 202 -6.78 -7.09 9.25
N LEU A 203 -5.54 -6.72 9.58
CA LEU A 203 -5.04 -6.75 10.96
C LEU A 203 -5.90 -5.86 11.87
N ARG A 204 -6.11 -4.59 11.50
CA ARG A 204 -6.88 -3.64 12.32
C ARG A 204 -8.36 -3.99 12.43
N LEU A 205 -8.99 -4.46 11.35
CA LEU A 205 -10.38 -4.95 11.41
C LEU A 205 -10.50 -6.18 12.31
N GLY A 206 -9.51 -7.08 12.30
CA GLY A 206 -9.43 -8.21 13.24
C GLY A 206 -9.33 -7.75 14.70
N GLN A 207 -8.54 -6.71 14.98
CA GLN A 207 -8.46 -6.10 16.32
C GLN A 207 -9.77 -5.43 16.75
N LEU A 208 -10.57 -4.95 15.80
CA LEU A 208 -11.94 -4.48 16.03
C LEU A 208 -12.96 -5.62 16.17
N GLY A 209 -12.54 -6.88 16.16
CA GLY A 209 -13.40 -8.05 16.31
C GLY A 209 -14.14 -8.47 15.05
N TRP A 210 -13.75 -7.96 13.87
CA TRP A 210 -14.38 -8.39 12.62
C TRP A 210 -13.99 -9.84 12.30
N SER A 211 -14.95 -10.62 11.80
CA SER A 211 -14.64 -11.95 11.29
C SER A 211 -13.71 -11.83 10.07
N PRO A 212 -12.85 -12.83 9.81
CA PRO A 212 -11.92 -12.75 8.70
C PRO A 212 -12.59 -12.61 7.34
N LEU A 213 -13.79 -13.19 7.16
CA LEU A 213 -14.59 -13.03 5.94
C LEU A 213 -15.07 -11.58 5.78
N ARG A 214 -15.58 -10.95 6.84
CA ARG A 214 -16.02 -9.55 6.79
C ARG A 214 -14.85 -8.61 6.48
N ALA A 215 -13.68 -8.84 7.08
CA ALA A 215 -12.49 -8.06 6.80
C ALA A 215 -12.02 -8.23 5.34
N ALA A 216 -12.02 -9.47 4.82
CA ALA A 216 -11.68 -9.74 3.43
C ALA A 216 -12.67 -9.07 2.45
N LEU A 217 -13.98 -9.15 2.72
CA LEU A 217 -15.00 -8.48 1.91
C LEU A 217 -14.81 -6.96 1.92
N ALA A 218 -14.58 -6.35 3.07
CA ALA A 218 -14.36 -4.90 3.18
C ALA A 218 -13.12 -4.46 2.39
N GLY A 219 -11.99 -5.16 2.54
CA GLY A 219 -10.77 -4.87 1.78
C GLY A 219 -10.93 -5.07 0.27
N SER A 220 -11.62 -6.14 -0.14
CA SER A 220 -11.85 -6.45 -1.56
C SER A 220 -12.80 -5.44 -2.22
N VAL A 221 -13.84 -5.00 -1.50
CA VAL A 221 -14.76 -3.96 -1.98
C VAL A 221 -14.03 -2.63 -2.09
N LEU A 222 -13.24 -2.23 -1.08
CA LEU A 222 -12.41 -1.03 -1.16
C LEU A 222 -11.51 -1.06 -2.40
N ARG A 223 -10.88 -2.21 -2.67
CA ARG A 223 -10.06 -2.45 -3.87
C ARG A 223 -10.83 -2.28 -5.17
N ALA A 224 -11.99 -2.91 -5.28
CA ALA A 224 -12.85 -2.76 -6.44
C ALA A 224 -13.18 -1.28 -6.69
N PHE A 225 -13.49 -0.50 -5.65
CA PHE A 225 -13.84 0.91 -5.77
C PHE A 225 -12.69 1.82 -6.19
N TYR A 226 -11.47 1.66 -5.66
CA TYR A 226 -10.34 2.49 -6.13
C TYR A 226 -9.86 2.15 -7.55
N HIS A 227 -10.37 1.06 -8.15
CA HIS A 227 -10.20 0.74 -9.57
C HIS A 227 -11.44 1.02 -10.43
N LEU A 228 -12.54 1.51 -9.87
CA LEU A 228 -13.81 1.65 -10.58
C LEU A 228 -13.73 2.60 -11.79
N TYR A 229 -12.81 3.58 -11.76
CA TYR A 229 -12.56 4.50 -12.87
C TYR A 229 -12.14 3.80 -14.18
N GLN A 230 -11.65 2.57 -14.08
CA GLN A 230 -11.26 1.73 -15.22
C GLN A 230 -12.45 0.90 -15.76
N GLY A 231 -13.66 1.08 -15.24
CA GLY A 231 -14.86 0.39 -15.67
C GLY A 231 -15.24 -0.86 -14.85
N LEU A 232 -16.40 -1.44 -15.18
CA LEU A 232 -17.00 -2.54 -14.41
C LEU A 232 -16.19 -3.84 -14.48
N GLY A 233 -15.51 -4.10 -15.61
CA GLY A 233 -14.62 -5.26 -15.75
C GLY A 233 -13.48 -5.22 -14.74
N MET A 234 -12.83 -4.07 -14.60
CA MET A 234 -11.76 -3.87 -13.63
C MET A 234 -12.27 -3.86 -12.19
N PHE A 235 -13.46 -3.31 -11.92
CA PHE A 235 -14.10 -3.40 -10.60
C PHE A 235 -14.28 -4.87 -10.17
N LEU A 236 -14.88 -5.70 -11.04
CA LEU A 236 -15.15 -7.12 -10.73
C LEU A 236 -13.87 -7.94 -10.62
N GLY A 237 -12.91 -7.74 -11.53
CA GLY A 237 -11.60 -8.40 -11.47
C GLY A 237 -10.87 -8.11 -10.17
N ASN A 238 -10.88 -6.85 -9.73
CA ASN A 238 -10.25 -6.41 -8.49
C ASN A 238 -10.99 -6.87 -7.23
N LEU A 239 -12.31 -6.99 -7.27
CA LEU A 239 -13.08 -7.62 -6.20
C LEU A 239 -12.65 -9.09 -6.01
N VAL A 240 -12.54 -9.85 -7.11
CA VAL A 240 -12.12 -11.27 -7.07
C VAL A 240 -10.67 -11.39 -6.63
N MET A 241 -9.75 -10.61 -7.21
CA MET A 241 -8.34 -10.60 -6.82
C MET A 241 -8.18 -10.26 -5.34
N GLY A 242 -8.90 -9.25 -4.84
CA GLY A 242 -8.93 -8.89 -3.42
C GLY A 242 -9.32 -10.08 -2.53
N LEU A 243 -10.37 -10.81 -2.89
CA LEU A 243 -10.82 -11.97 -2.12
C LEU A 243 -9.78 -13.09 -2.10
N VAL A 244 -9.18 -13.38 -3.26
CA VAL A 244 -8.10 -14.37 -3.37
C VAL A 244 -6.91 -13.94 -2.52
N PHE A 245 -6.48 -12.69 -2.61
CA PHE A 245 -5.31 -12.18 -1.89
C PHE A 245 -5.53 -12.15 -0.39
N CYS A 246 -6.70 -11.72 0.09
CA CYS A 246 -7.07 -11.83 1.50
C CYS A 246 -7.09 -13.28 1.98
N TRP A 247 -7.58 -14.22 1.17
CA TRP A 247 -7.57 -15.66 1.51
C TRP A 247 -6.14 -16.22 1.59
N VAL A 248 -5.30 -15.93 0.60
CA VAL A 248 -3.88 -16.32 0.56
C VAL A 248 -3.13 -15.73 1.75
N PHE A 249 -3.34 -14.43 2.04
CA PHE A 249 -2.73 -13.75 3.18
C PHE A 249 -3.05 -14.47 4.49
N ARG A 250 -4.31 -14.87 4.69
CA ARG A 250 -4.69 -15.64 5.88
C ARG A 250 -4.00 -16.99 5.95
N ARG A 251 -3.73 -17.62 4.81
CA ARG A 251 -3.08 -18.94 4.76
C ARG A 251 -1.58 -18.87 5.07
N TRP A 252 -0.92 -17.80 4.64
CA TRP A 252 0.54 -17.65 4.77
C TRP A 252 0.97 -16.68 5.87
N GLY A 253 0.11 -15.78 6.31
CA GLY A 253 0.41 -14.70 7.25
C GLY A 253 1.45 -13.72 6.71
N ARG A 254 1.56 -13.58 5.38
CA ARG A 254 2.62 -12.79 4.73
C ARG A 254 2.09 -12.03 3.51
N VAL A 255 2.40 -10.74 3.45
CA VAL A 255 2.03 -9.87 2.34
C VAL A 255 3.04 -9.90 1.19
N MET A 256 4.31 -10.23 1.42
CA MET A 256 5.35 -10.16 0.38
C MET A 256 5.08 -10.97 -0.90
N PRO A 257 4.55 -12.21 -0.83
CA PRO A 257 4.15 -12.91 -2.05
C PRO A 257 3.07 -12.16 -2.85
N LEU A 258 2.17 -11.46 -2.16
CA LEU A 258 1.09 -10.69 -2.77
C LEU A 258 1.62 -9.41 -3.41
N VAL A 259 2.56 -8.72 -2.73
CA VAL A 259 3.28 -7.58 -3.30
C VAL A 259 3.96 -7.98 -4.61
N VAL A 260 4.70 -9.10 -4.61
CA VAL A 260 5.34 -9.62 -5.82
C VAL A 260 4.30 -9.95 -6.89
N ALA A 261 3.22 -10.65 -6.53
CA ALA A 261 2.18 -11.02 -7.48
C ALA A 261 1.55 -9.80 -8.14
N HIS A 262 1.14 -8.82 -7.34
CA HIS A 262 0.56 -7.57 -7.80
C HIS A 262 1.54 -6.82 -8.72
N SER A 263 2.78 -6.63 -8.28
CA SER A 263 3.78 -5.92 -9.08
C SER A 263 4.06 -6.61 -10.41
N LEU A 264 4.09 -7.95 -10.46
CA LEU A 264 4.26 -8.68 -11.71
C LEU A 264 3.06 -8.51 -12.65
N ILE A 265 1.83 -8.55 -12.12
CA ILE A 265 0.61 -8.29 -12.90
C ILE A 265 0.68 -6.88 -13.50
N ASP A 266 1.01 -5.87 -12.70
CA ASP A 266 1.10 -4.48 -13.16
C ASP A 266 2.26 -4.25 -14.13
N ILE A 267 3.42 -4.89 -13.93
CA ILE A 267 4.54 -4.84 -14.89
C ILE A 267 4.08 -5.37 -16.24
N VAL A 268 3.41 -6.53 -16.26
CA VAL A 268 2.89 -7.12 -17.49
C VAL A 268 1.82 -6.23 -18.12
N ALA A 269 0.93 -5.62 -17.33
CA ALA A 269 -0.08 -4.70 -17.85
C ALA A 269 0.54 -3.41 -18.41
N PHE A 270 1.43 -2.75 -17.68
CA PHE A 270 2.02 -1.47 -18.07
C PHE A 270 2.96 -1.61 -19.25
N ILE A 271 3.87 -2.59 -19.20
CA ILE A 271 4.84 -2.80 -20.27
C ILE A 271 4.19 -3.55 -21.44
N GLY A 272 3.37 -4.57 -21.16
CA GLY A 272 2.69 -5.32 -22.20
C GLY A 272 1.73 -4.44 -23.01
N SER A 273 1.02 -3.51 -22.37
CA SER A 273 0.14 -2.59 -23.09
C SER A 273 0.90 -1.69 -24.07
N VAL A 274 2.12 -1.25 -23.73
CA VAL A 274 3.00 -0.46 -24.64
C VAL A 274 3.31 -1.23 -25.93
N TYR A 275 3.58 -2.53 -25.83
CA TYR A 275 4.10 -3.32 -26.95
C TYR A 275 3.04 -4.14 -27.69
N LEU A 276 1.91 -4.47 -27.05
CA LEU A 276 0.93 -5.41 -27.60
C LEU A 276 -0.32 -4.71 -28.15
N ILE A 277 -0.81 -3.66 -27.49
CA ILE A 277 -1.97 -2.90 -27.98
C ILE A 277 -1.54 -2.13 -29.24
N GLY A 278 -2.34 -2.19 -30.30
CA GLY A 278 -1.98 -1.61 -31.60
C GLY A 278 -1.08 -2.48 -32.49
N ASN A 279 -0.46 -3.52 -31.94
CA ASN A 279 0.48 -4.40 -32.65
C ASN A 279 -0.04 -5.83 -32.83
N VAL A 280 -1.14 -6.18 -32.15
CA VAL A 280 -1.71 -7.53 -32.17
C VAL A 280 -3.21 -7.47 -32.39
N SER A 281 -3.68 -8.08 -33.48
CA SER A 281 -5.04 -7.90 -34.02
C SER A 281 -6.18 -8.45 -33.15
N TRP A 282 -5.89 -9.23 -32.11
CA TRP A 282 -6.90 -9.76 -31.19
C TRP A 282 -7.07 -8.94 -29.92
N LEU A 283 -6.20 -7.93 -29.69
CA LEU A 283 -6.33 -7.00 -28.58
C LEU A 283 -7.14 -5.76 -28.99
N PRO A 284 -7.99 -5.24 -28.09
CA PRO A 284 -8.65 -3.94 -28.27
C PRO A 284 -7.65 -2.82 -28.52
N GLY A 285 -7.94 -1.93 -29.48
CA GLY A 285 -7.09 -0.77 -29.79
C GLY A 285 -6.01 -1.01 -30.86
N GLY A 286 -5.98 -2.18 -31.50
CA GLY A 286 -5.26 -2.42 -32.76
C GLY A 286 -6.17 -2.53 -33.97
#